data_AF-A0A519UWN1-F1
#
_entry.id   AF-A0A519UWN1-F1
#
_cell.length_a   1.000
_cell.length_b   1.000
_cell.length_c   1.000
_cell.angle_alpha   90.00
_cell.angle_beta   90.00
_cell.angle_gamma   90.00
#
_symmetry.space_group_name_H-M   'P 1'
#
loop_
_entity.id
_entity.type
_entity.pdbx_description
1 polymer ?
#
loop_
_entity_poly.entity_id
_entity_poly.type
_entity_poly.pdbx_seq_one_letter_code
_entity_poly.pdbx_strand_id
1 'polypeptide(L)'
;MSLFTFAAALLTLAALFSYLNARFLRQPAGIMFLLLGVVAAAGVLAGGRVVPGFTDTVRGTLLEFDFTQFLMGSVLSFLLFAGSLHVRVEALKAVWR
;
A
#
# COMPACT_ATOMS: atom_id res chain seq x y z
N MET A 1 11.14 11.86 13.11
CA MET A 1 11.13 10.39 13.00
C MET A 1 12.28 9.96 12.11
N SER A 2 13.10 8.99 12.50
CA SER A 2 14.14 8.49 11.59
C SER A 2 13.46 7.69 10.47
N LEU A 3 14.07 7.66 9.27
CA LEU A 3 13.59 6.85 8.14
C LEU A 3 13.39 5.39 8.54
N PHE A 4 14.25 4.90 9.43
CA PHE A 4 14.22 3.55 9.97
C PHE A 4 12.98 3.30 10.84
N THR A 5 12.60 4.25 11.69
CA THR A 5 11.39 4.14 12.52
C THR A 5 10.13 4.15 11.65
N PHE A 6 10.10 4.97 10.60
CA PHE A 6 8.98 5.00 9.67
C PHE A 6 8.84 3.67 8.90
N ALA A 7 9.96 3.16 8.34
CA ALA A 7 9.98 1.87 7.66
C ALA A 7 9.59 0.72 8.61
N ALA A 8 10.10 0.71 9.85
CA ALA A 8 9.73 -0.28 10.85
C ALA A 8 8.24 -0.24 11.19
N ALA A 9 7.65 0.94 11.37
CA ALA A 9 6.21 1.10 11.62
C ALA A 9 5.36 0.61 10.44
N LEU A 10 5.77 0.88 9.19
CA LEU A 10 5.09 0.36 8.01
C LEU A 10 5.18 -1.17 7.92
N LEU A 11 6.35 -1.74 8.19
CA LEU A 11 6.56 -3.19 8.16
C LEU A 11 5.77 -3.91 9.25
N THR A 12 5.74 -3.38 10.48
CA THR A 12 4.94 -3.96 11.57
C THR A 12 3.45 -3.89 11.26
N LEU A 13 2.98 -2.79 10.68
CA LEU A 13 1.60 -2.64 10.25
C LEU A 13 1.27 -3.65 9.14
N ALA A 14 2.12 -3.76 8.11
CA ALA A 14 1.96 -4.74 7.04
C ALA A 14 1.94 -6.19 7.56
N ALA A 15 2.82 -6.52 8.50
CA ALA A 15 2.87 -7.83 9.14
C ALA A 15 1.59 -8.12 9.95
N LEU A 16 1.09 -7.12 10.70
CA LEU A 16 -0.16 -7.23 11.44
C LEU A 16 -1.34 -7.55 10.51
N PHE A 17 -1.45 -6.82 9.38
CA PHE A 17 -2.51 -7.09 8.39
C PHE A 17 -2.35 -8.43 7.69
N SER A 18 -1.12 -8.82 7.38
CA SER A 18 -0.83 -10.14 6.81
C SER A 18 -1.23 -11.26 7.78
N TYR A 19 -0.97 -11.09 9.08
CA TYR A 19 -1.40 -12.02 10.12
C TYR A 19 -2.93 -12.08 10.25
N LEU A 20 -3.61 -10.92 10.29
CA LEU A 20 -5.08 -10.88 10.32
C LEU A 20 -5.67 -11.56 9.07
N ASN A 21 -5.09 -11.34 7.88
CA ASN A 21 -5.53 -12.00 6.65
C ASN A 21 -5.39 -13.51 6.74
N ALA A 22 -4.21 -13.99 7.15
CA ALA A 22 -3.92 -15.41 7.28
C ALA A 22 -4.85 -16.09 8.30
N ARG A 23 -5.23 -15.37 9.38
CA ARG A 23 -6.08 -15.91 10.44
C ARG A 23 -7.57 -15.87 10.10
N PHE A 24 -8.08 -14.80 9.50
CA PHE A 24 -9.53 -14.59 9.35
C PHE A 24 -10.07 -14.72 7.93
N LEU A 25 -9.30 -14.32 6.90
CA LEU A 25 -9.87 -14.02 5.58
C LEU A 25 -9.38 -14.97 4.48
N ARG A 26 -8.20 -15.60 4.60
CA ARG A 26 -7.62 -16.55 3.61
C ARG A 26 -7.66 -16.05 2.16
N GLN A 27 -7.77 -14.73 1.95
CA GLN A 27 -7.92 -14.12 0.64
C GLN A 27 -6.55 -13.86 0.00
N PRO A 28 -6.48 -13.79 -1.34
CA PRO A 28 -5.29 -13.32 -2.06
C PRO A 28 -4.77 -12.00 -1.46
N ALA A 29 -3.45 -11.94 -1.24
CA ALA A 29 -2.80 -10.87 -0.46
C ALA A 29 -3.13 -9.44 -0.92
N GLY A 30 -3.43 -9.24 -2.22
CA GLY A 30 -3.80 -7.93 -2.77
C GLY A 30 -5.09 -7.34 -2.20
N ILE A 31 -6.08 -8.17 -1.82
CA ILE A 31 -7.38 -7.70 -1.34
C ILE A 31 -7.27 -7.03 0.04
N MET A 32 -6.27 -7.43 0.85
CA MET A 32 -6.10 -6.89 2.20
C MET A 32 -5.59 -5.47 2.24
N PHE A 33 -4.67 -5.11 1.33
CA PHE A 33 -4.21 -3.74 1.23
C PHE A 33 -5.34 -2.79 0.82
N LEU A 34 -6.23 -3.26 -0.06
CA LEU A 34 -7.44 -2.51 -0.40
C LEU A 34 -8.36 -2.35 0.81
N LEU A 35 -8.63 -3.44 1.55
CA LEU A 35 -9.46 -3.42 2.74
C LEU A 35 -8.89 -2.48 3.83
N LEU A 36 -7.57 -2.48 4.02
CA LEU A 36 -6.87 -1.56 4.91
C LEU A 36 -7.15 -0.10 4.52
N GLY A 37 -7.02 0.24 3.24
CA GLY A 37 -7.32 1.59 2.76
C GLY A 37 -8.76 2.00 3.07
N VAL A 38 -9.72 1.09 2.86
CA VAL A 38 -11.14 1.33 3.14
C VAL A 38 -11.39 1.51 4.64
N VAL A 39 -10.83 0.64 5.49
CA VAL A 39 -10.97 0.74 6.95
C VAL A 39 -10.31 2.02 7.47
N ALA A 40 -9.13 2.38 6.96
CA ALA A 40 -8.47 3.63 7.31
C ALA A 40 -9.32 4.85 6.93
N ALA A 41 -9.88 4.87 5.70
CA ALA A 41 -10.77 5.93 5.26
C ALA A 41 -12.05 6.02 6.11
N ALA A 42 -12.67 4.88 6.42
CA ALA A 42 -13.83 4.81 7.30
C ALA A 42 -13.49 5.30 8.72
N GLY A 43 -12.31 4.96 9.24
CA GLY A 43 -11.80 5.44 10.52
C GLY A 43 -11.61 6.95 10.55
N VAL A 44 -11.08 7.54 9.47
CA VAL A 44 -10.95 9.00 9.34
C VAL A 44 -12.32 9.68 9.34
N LEU A 45 -13.29 9.14 8.61
CA LEU A 45 -14.66 9.66 8.56
C LEU A 45 -15.38 9.53 9.92
N ALA A 46 -15.16 8.42 10.63
CA ALA A 46 -15.71 8.23 11.98
C ALA A 46 -15.06 9.20 12.98
N GLY A 47 -13.73 9.36 12.93
CA GLY A 47 -12.99 10.30 13.77
C GLY A 47 -13.42 11.75 13.56
N GLY A 48 -13.72 12.15 12.32
CA GLY A 48 -14.26 13.47 12.00
C GLY A 48 -15.63 13.77 12.60
N ARG A 49 -16.42 12.74 12.94
CA ARG A 49 -17.70 12.92 13.65
C ARG A 49 -17.52 13.13 15.16
N VAL A 50 -16.41 12.65 15.73
CA VAL A 50 -16.12 12.76 17.16
C VAL A 50 -15.29 14.01 17.46
N VAL A 51 -14.34 14.36 16.59
CA VAL A 51 -13.42 15.47 16.76
C VAL A 51 -13.61 16.48 15.60
N PRO A 52 -14.11 17.70 15.88
CA PRO A 52 -14.23 18.74 14.87
C PRO A 52 -12.85 19.12 14.29
N GLY A 53 -12.73 19.27 12.98
CA GLY A 53 -11.50 19.67 12.29
C GLY A 53 -10.45 18.56 12.09
N PHE A 54 -10.72 17.33 12.56
CA PHE A 54 -9.82 16.19 12.33
C PHE A 54 -9.73 15.84 10.84
N THR A 55 -10.86 15.81 10.14
CA THR A 55 -10.90 15.50 8.70
C THR A 55 -10.17 16.56 7.87
N ASP A 56 -10.28 17.84 8.22
CA ASP A 56 -9.59 18.92 7.52
C ASP A 56 -8.07 18.85 7.67
N THR A 57 -7.60 18.48 8.87
CA THR A 57 -6.17 18.26 9.13
C THR A 57 -5.63 17.12 8.27
N VAL A 58 -6.32 15.98 8.26
CA VAL A 58 -5.95 14.83 7.43
C VAL A 58 -5.98 15.19 5.95
N ARG A 59 -6.99 15.95 5.50
CA ARG A 59 -7.11 16.41 4.12
C ARG A 59 -5.94 17.33 3.73
N GLY A 60 -5.54 18.24 4.61
CA GLY A 60 -4.38 19.12 4.39
C GLY A 60 -3.11 18.33 4.13
N THR A 61 -2.81 17.35 4.99
CA THR A 61 -1.63 16.48 4.83
C THR A 61 -1.70 15.62 3.56
N LEU A 62 -2.88 15.12 3.19
CA LEU A 62 -3.04 14.32 1.97
C LEU A 62 -2.86 15.15 0.69
N LEU A 63 -3.25 16.42 0.70
CA LEU A 63 -3.08 17.31 -0.46
C LEU A 63 -1.62 17.72 -0.69
N GLU A 64 -0.81 17.75 0.36
CA GLU A 64 0.64 17.99 0.25
C GLU A 64 1.40 16.78 -0.31
N PHE A 65 0.81 15.59 -0.26
CA PHE A 65 1.44 14.37 -0.73
C PHE A 65 1.20 14.15 -2.22
N ASP A 66 2.26 14.24 -3.04
CA ASP A 66 2.19 13.87 -4.46
C ASP A 66 2.18 12.34 -4.62
N PHE A 67 0.97 11.79 -4.58
CA PHE A 67 0.74 10.37 -4.75
C PHE A 67 1.14 9.86 -6.13
N THR A 68 0.97 10.68 -7.18
CA THR A 68 1.33 10.31 -8.54
C THR A 68 2.84 10.15 -8.66
N GLN A 69 3.61 11.11 -8.17
CA GLN A 69 5.07 11.04 -8.19
C GLN A 69 5.59 9.86 -7.36
N PHE A 70 5.00 9.60 -6.19
CA PHE A 70 5.37 8.44 -5.37
C PHE A 70 5.10 7.11 -6.10
N LEU A 71 3.90 6.94 -6.66
CA LEU A 71 3.52 5.72 -7.38
C LEU A 71 4.33 5.55 -8.66
N MET A 72 4.32 6.54 -9.54
CA MET A 72 4.97 6.45 -10.86
C MET A 72 6.50 6.46 -10.73
N GLY A 73 7.05 7.31 -9.87
CA GLY A 73 8.49 7.49 -9.74
C GLY A 73 9.17 6.36 -8.98
N SER A 74 8.53 5.85 -7.92
CA SER A 74 9.15 4.84 -7.04
C SER A 74 8.49 3.47 -7.17
N VAL A 75 7.20 3.35 -6.81
CA VAL A 75 6.54 2.05 -6.68
C VAL A 75 6.48 1.30 -8.01
N LEU A 76 6.13 1.99 -9.09
CA LEU A 76 6.02 1.41 -10.43
C LEU A 76 7.38 0.86 -10.91
N SER A 77 8.47 1.59 -10.69
CA SER A 77 9.82 1.14 -11.05
C SER A 77 10.16 -0.19 -10.35
N PHE A 78 9.84 -0.31 -9.06
CA PHE A 78 10.01 -1.56 -8.32
C PHE A 78 9.08 -2.67 -8.81
N LEU A 79 7.84 -2.35 -9.19
CA LEU A 79 6.89 -3.33 -9.74
C LEU A 79 7.34 -3.85 -11.11
N LEU A 80 7.82 -2.99 -12.01
CA LEU A 80 8.35 -3.38 -13.31
C LEU A 80 9.60 -4.25 -13.16
N PHE A 81 10.46 -3.93 -12.19
CA PHE A 81 11.62 -4.75 -11.85
C PHE A 81 11.22 -6.12 -11.27
N ALA A 82 10.31 -6.18 -10.30
CA ALA A 82 9.81 -7.44 -9.76
C ALA A 82 9.08 -8.29 -10.82
N GLY A 83 8.37 -7.62 -11.73
CA GLY A 83 7.72 -8.22 -12.89
C GLY A 83 8.73 -8.82 -13.87
N SER A 84 9.83 -8.13 -14.17
CA SER A 84 10.86 -8.62 -15.08
C SER A 84 11.59 -9.86 -14.53
N LEU A 85 11.78 -9.96 -13.21
CA LEU A 85 12.36 -11.17 -12.58
C LEU A 85 11.48 -12.42 -12.72
N HIS A 86 10.16 -12.27 -12.86
CA HIS A 86 9.24 -13.39 -13.08
C HIS A 86 9.13 -13.80 -14.57
N VAL A 87 9.69 -13.02 -15.49
CA VAL A 87 9.65 -13.32 -16.93
C VAL A 87 10.68 -14.40 -17.27
N ARG A 88 10.20 -15.53 -17.77
CA ARG A 88 11.05 -16.61 -18.29
C ARG A 88 11.53 -16.25 -19.70
N VAL A 89 12.80 -15.85 -19.80
CA VAL A 89 13.42 -15.40 -21.06
C VAL A 89 13.45 -16.53 -22.10
N GLU A 90 13.59 -17.78 -21.66
CA GLU A 90 13.58 -18.99 -22.49
C GLU A 90 12.22 -19.21 -23.16
N ALA A 91 11.13 -18.98 -22.42
CA ALA A 91 9.77 -19.09 -22.96
C ALA A 91 9.48 -17.98 -23.98
N LEU A 92 10.02 -16.78 -23.75
CA LEU A 92 9.88 -15.66 -24.67
C LEU A 92 10.58 -15.94 -26.01
N LYS A 93 11.78 -16.54 -25.96
CA LYS A 93 12.55 -16.90 -27.17
C LYS A 93 11.89 -17.99 -28.02
N ALA A 94 11.06 -18.85 -27.43
CA ALA A 94 10.34 -19.90 -28.13
C ALA A 94 9.13 -19.40 -28.93
N VAL A 95 8.48 -18.33 -28.48
CA VAL A 95 7.29 -17.73 -29.13
C VAL A 95 7.68 -16.67 -30.16
N TRP A 96 8.88 -16.10 -30.07
CA TRP A 96 9.37 -15.04 -30.97
C TRP A 96 9.89 -15.54 -32.34
N ARG A 97 9.55 -16.77 -32.76
CA ARG A 97 9.89 -17.28 -34.09
C ARG A 97 8.80 -17.03 -35.10
#